data_AF-A0A8H5CF22-F1
#
_entry.id   AF-A0A8H5CF22-F1
#
_cell.length_a   1.000
_cell.length_b   1.000
_cell.length_c   1.000
_cell.angle_alpha   90.00
_cell.angle_beta   90.00
_cell.angle_gamma   90.00
#
_symmetry.space_group_name_H-M   'P 1'
#
loop_
_entity.id
_entity.type
_entity.pdbx_description
1 polymer ?
#
loop_
_entity_poly.entity_id
_entity_poly.type
_entity_poly.pdbx_seq_one_letter_code
_entity_poly.pdbx_strand_id
1 'polypeptide(L)'
;MSAGQTPIYREAFISPDHVQTALRGPNWPHQPAMMSVLNDNGKLHEVPVPAEWVQQGILPDGYAVDFLFDPEEVVAKLKNAGGTYMEQIPGPVYENMVGIVNAVNNLKIVPQWLYDQKRGLISNAVAQGVTPEVLMQQRRDQAEQEGSELKKEKKKGFLKGLFGKK
;
A
#
# COMPACT_ATOMS: atom_id res chain seq x y z
N MET A 1 -14.95 -29.35 20.24
CA MET A 1 -13.94 -28.30 20.45
C MET A 1 -14.20 -27.25 19.40
N SER A 2 -14.61 -26.02 19.76
CA SER A 2 -14.81 -24.98 18.76
C SER A 2 -13.46 -24.70 18.10
N ALA A 3 -13.38 -24.82 16.78
CA ALA A 3 -12.23 -24.33 16.03
C ALA A 3 -11.99 -22.89 16.48
N GLY A 4 -10.80 -22.62 17.04
CA GLY A 4 -10.46 -21.28 17.52
C GLY A 4 -10.53 -20.32 16.36
N GLN A 5 -11.29 -19.23 16.51
CA GLN A 5 -11.37 -18.20 15.50
C GLN A 5 -10.00 -17.51 15.40
N THR A 6 -9.40 -17.52 14.23
CA THR A 6 -8.05 -16.98 14.01
C THR A 6 -8.19 -15.50 13.63
N PRO A 7 -7.63 -14.53 14.40
CA PRO A 7 -7.69 -13.13 14.03
C PRO A 7 -7.09 -12.87 12.65
N ILE A 8 -7.60 -11.89 11.92
CA ILE A 8 -6.97 -11.45 10.65
C ILE A 8 -5.70 -10.65 10.96
N TYR A 9 -4.56 -11.12 10.43
CA TYR A 9 -3.25 -10.47 10.55
C TYR A 9 -2.50 -10.46 9.21
N ARG A 10 -1.53 -9.56 9.09
CA ARG A 10 -0.80 -9.27 7.84
C ARG A 10 -0.09 -10.48 7.28
N GLU A 11 0.58 -11.24 8.14
CA GLU A 11 1.41 -12.39 7.77
C GLU A 11 0.60 -13.52 7.15
N ALA A 12 -0.72 -13.57 7.38
CA ALA A 12 -1.60 -14.55 6.74
C ALA A 12 -1.69 -14.38 5.22
N PHE A 13 -1.38 -13.19 4.69
CA PHE A 13 -1.44 -12.90 3.26
C PHE A 13 -0.08 -13.02 2.55
N ILE A 14 0.99 -13.32 3.29
CA ILE A 14 2.34 -13.39 2.76
C ILE A 14 2.72 -14.84 2.50
N SER A 15 3.07 -15.14 1.26
CA SER A 15 3.56 -16.46 0.87
C SER A 15 4.92 -16.72 1.53
N PRO A 16 5.20 -17.95 2.01
CA PRO A 16 6.54 -18.32 2.45
C PRO A 16 7.60 -18.13 1.36
N ASP A 17 7.19 -18.19 0.07
CA ASP A 17 8.08 -18.08 -1.08
C ASP A 17 8.21 -16.65 -1.64
N HIS A 18 7.69 -15.62 -0.95
CA HIS A 18 7.73 -14.24 -1.43
C HIS A 18 9.17 -13.75 -1.69
N VAL A 19 10.14 -14.17 -0.87
CA VAL A 19 11.57 -13.83 -1.08
C VAL A 19 12.09 -14.42 -2.38
N GLN A 20 11.85 -15.71 -2.61
CA GLN A 20 12.28 -16.39 -3.83
C GLN A 20 11.61 -15.79 -5.07
N THR A 21 10.33 -15.42 -4.95
CA THR A 21 9.57 -14.75 -6.01
C THR A 21 10.18 -13.39 -6.35
N ALA A 22 10.52 -12.58 -5.33
CA ALA A 22 11.16 -11.28 -5.52
C ALA A 22 12.56 -11.38 -6.14
N LEU A 23 13.36 -12.37 -5.71
CA LEU A 23 14.71 -12.62 -6.24
C LEU A 23 14.69 -13.01 -7.72
N ARG A 24 13.70 -13.81 -8.13
CA ARG A 24 13.58 -14.29 -9.53
C ARG A 24 13.01 -13.21 -10.46
N GLY A 25 12.01 -12.46 -9.99
CA GLY A 25 11.34 -11.46 -10.81
C GLY A 25 10.48 -12.06 -11.93
N PRO A 26 9.80 -11.22 -12.74
CA PRO A 26 8.74 -11.66 -13.65
C PRO A 26 9.24 -12.46 -14.86
N ASN A 27 10.50 -12.29 -15.22
CA ASN A 27 11.06 -12.78 -16.49
C ASN A 27 12.14 -13.85 -16.27
N TRP A 28 12.19 -14.48 -15.09
CA TRP A 28 13.13 -15.55 -14.79
C TRP A 28 12.94 -16.76 -15.73
N PRO A 29 14.02 -17.40 -16.22
CA PRO A 29 15.44 -17.10 -16.02
C PRO A 29 16.04 -16.15 -17.08
N HIS A 30 15.21 -15.54 -17.93
CA HIS A 30 15.64 -14.77 -19.09
C HIS A 30 16.13 -13.35 -18.76
N GLN A 31 15.69 -12.78 -17.65
CA GLN A 31 16.13 -11.46 -17.19
C GLN A 31 16.18 -11.42 -15.65
N PRO A 32 17.21 -10.81 -15.04
CA PRO A 32 17.29 -10.67 -13.60
C PRO A 32 16.19 -9.74 -13.07
N ALA A 33 15.75 -9.99 -11.84
CA ALA A 33 14.97 -9.03 -11.08
C ALA A 33 15.79 -7.76 -10.82
N MET A 34 15.11 -6.65 -10.55
CA MET A 34 15.74 -5.38 -10.18
C MET A 34 15.49 -5.11 -8.69
N MET A 35 16.49 -4.53 -8.03
CA MET A 35 16.42 -4.08 -6.64
C MET A 35 16.79 -2.61 -6.51
N SER A 36 16.20 -1.94 -5.52
CA SER A 36 16.57 -0.57 -5.20
C SER A 36 17.78 -0.54 -4.27
N VAL A 37 18.76 0.30 -4.60
CA VAL A 37 19.96 0.56 -3.81
C VAL A 37 20.24 2.04 -3.69
N LEU A 38 20.86 2.46 -2.60
CA LEU A 38 21.32 3.84 -2.44
C LEU A 38 22.65 4.00 -3.18
N ASN A 39 22.79 5.03 -4.02
CA ASN A 39 24.10 5.42 -4.55
C ASN A 39 24.82 6.37 -3.59
N ASP A 40 26.07 6.69 -3.92
CA ASP A 40 26.94 7.62 -3.18
C ASP A 40 26.33 9.03 -3.02
N ASN A 41 25.39 9.41 -3.89
CA ASN A 41 24.68 10.69 -3.85
C ASN A 41 23.40 10.62 -3.01
N GLY A 42 23.16 9.52 -2.29
CA GLY A 42 21.97 9.31 -1.46
C GLY A 42 20.68 9.08 -2.24
N LYS A 43 20.75 8.79 -3.56
CA LYS A 43 19.58 8.54 -4.40
C LYS A 43 19.36 7.05 -4.58
N LEU A 44 18.09 6.63 -4.55
CA LEU A 44 17.70 5.29 -4.94
C LEU A 44 17.89 5.10 -6.44
N HIS A 45 18.48 3.98 -6.81
CA HIS A 45 18.61 3.53 -8.19
C HIS A 45 18.36 2.04 -8.27
N GLU A 46 17.94 1.57 -9.45
CA GLU A 46 17.66 0.17 -9.70
C GLU A 46 18.92 -0.53 -10.23
N VAL A 47 19.28 -1.65 -9.62
CA VAL A 47 20.35 -2.53 -10.10
C VAL A 47 19.83 -3.97 -10.21
N PRO A 48 20.42 -4.79 -11.08
CA PRO A 48 20.08 -6.21 -11.13
C PRO A 48 20.35 -6.90 -9.79
N VAL A 49 19.46 -7.78 -9.38
CA VAL A 49 19.67 -8.68 -8.24
C VAL A 49 20.86 -9.60 -8.57
N PRO A 50 21.86 -9.74 -7.67
CA PRO A 50 22.99 -10.64 -7.88
C PRO A 50 22.54 -12.09 -8.08
N ALA A 51 23.15 -12.79 -9.04
CA ALA A 51 22.79 -14.17 -9.38
C ALA A 51 22.99 -15.12 -8.19
N GLU A 52 23.99 -14.84 -7.36
CA GLU A 52 24.31 -15.60 -6.15
C GLU A 52 23.14 -15.60 -5.16
N TRP A 53 22.44 -14.47 -5.02
CA TRP A 53 21.28 -14.36 -4.11
C TRP A 53 20.12 -15.21 -4.63
N VAL A 54 19.90 -15.21 -5.95
CA VAL A 54 18.85 -16.03 -6.57
C VAL A 54 19.14 -17.52 -6.43
N GLN A 55 20.40 -17.92 -6.58
CA GLN A 55 20.84 -19.32 -6.42
C GLN A 55 20.72 -19.81 -4.98
N GLN A 56 21.07 -18.96 -4.01
CA GLN A 56 20.97 -19.29 -2.58
C GLN A 56 19.52 -19.22 -2.08
N GLY A 57 18.67 -18.44 -2.74
CA GLY A 57 17.30 -18.17 -2.28
C GLY A 57 17.24 -17.35 -0.99
N ILE A 58 18.36 -16.73 -0.60
CA ILE A 58 18.52 -15.98 0.63
C ILE A 58 18.72 -14.52 0.29
N LEU A 59 17.96 -13.65 0.96
CA LEU A 59 18.16 -12.21 0.90
C LEU A 59 19.20 -11.81 1.97
N PRO A 60 20.29 -11.09 1.62
CA PRO A 60 21.28 -10.69 2.60
C PRO A 60 20.78 -9.66 3.61
N ASP A 61 21.48 -9.60 4.74
CA ASP A 61 21.24 -8.60 5.78
C ASP A 61 21.31 -7.18 5.23
N GLY A 62 20.41 -6.32 5.72
CA GLY A 62 20.29 -4.93 5.27
C GLY A 62 19.36 -4.73 4.07
N TYR A 63 18.77 -5.81 3.54
CA TYR A 63 17.71 -5.75 2.51
C TYR A 63 16.43 -6.42 3.00
N ALA A 64 15.31 -5.98 2.44
CA ALA A 64 13.99 -6.54 2.68
C ALA A 64 13.20 -6.67 1.36
N VAL A 65 12.19 -7.54 1.37
CA VAL A 65 11.15 -7.54 0.34
C VAL A 65 10.03 -6.61 0.77
N ASP A 66 9.91 -5.51 0.04
CA ASP A 66 8.79 -4.59 0.14
C ASP A 66 7.62 -5.03 -0.77
N PHE A 67 6.42 -4.71 -0.33
CA PHE A 67 5.17 -4.96 -1.04
C PHE A 67 4.62 -3.62 -1.52
N LEU A 68 4.58 -3.36 -2.83
CA LEU A 68 4.08 -2.09 -3.36
C LEU A 68 2.65 -1.80 -2.88
N PHE A 69 1.80 -2.82 -2.90
CA PHE A 69 0.53 -2.91 -2.19
C PHE A 69 0.73 -3.76 -0.93
N ASP A 70 0.79 -3.12 0.24
CA ASP A 70 1.13 -3.79 1.50
C ASP A 70 -0.04 -4.64 2.03
N PRO A 71 0.19 -5.89 2.46
CA PRO A 71 -0.86 -6.72 3.04
C PRO A 71 -1.53 -6.14 4.29
N GLU A 72 -0.93 -5.17 4.99
CA GLU A 72 -1.59 -4.42 6.07
C GLU A 72 -2.83 -3.66 5.54
N GLU A 73 -2.79 -3.17 4.30
CA GLU A 73 -3.95 -2.52 3.67
C GLU A 73 -5.09 -3.52 3.42
N VAL A 74 -4.76 -4.78 3.08
CA VAL A 74 -5.75 -5.86 2.94
C VAL A 74 -6.43 -6.12 4.27
N VAL A 75 -5.65 -6.25 5.36
CA VAL A 75 -6.17 -6.44 6.72
C VAL A 75 -7.08 -5.28 7.11
N ALA A 76 -6.66 -4.04 6.86
CA ALA A 76 -7.46 -2.85 7.15
C ALA A 76 -8.80 -2.86 6.39
N LYS A 77 -8.77 -3.17 5.09
CA LYS A 77 -9.99 -3.24 4.27
C LYS A 77 -10.94 -4.34 4.72
N LEU A 78 -10.42 -5.52 5.10
CA LEU A 78 -11.24 -6.60 5.66
C LEU A 78 -11.87 -6.22 7.00
N LYS A 79 -11.12 -5.57 7.89
CA LYS A 79 -11.63 -5.07 9.17
C LYS A 79 -12.71 -4.01 8.99
N ASN A 80 -12.50 -3.08 8.06
CA ASN A 80 -13.49 -2.06 7.72
C ASN A 80 -14.78 -2.65 7.10
N ALA A 81 -14.68 -3.79 6.43
CA ALA A 81 -15.84 -4.55 5.94
C ALA A 81 -16.51 -5.42 7.02
N GLY A 82 -16.06 -5.34 8.29
CA GLY A 82 -16.59 -6.11 9.42
C GLY A 82 -15.95 -7.48 9.64
N GLY A 83 -14.91 -7.82 8.87
CA GLY A 83 -14.13 -9.04 9.04
C GLY A 83 -13.23 -8.96 10.27
N THR A 84 -13.32 -9.95 11.15
CA THR A 84 -12.49 -10.06 12.36
C THR A 84 -11.58 -11.28 12.31
N TYR A 85 -12.06 -12.36 11.67
CA TYR A 85 -11.41 -13.67 11.69
C TYR A 85 -11.19 -14.23 10.29
N MET A 86 -10.13 -15.02 10.11
CA MET A 86 -9.75 -15.62 8.83
C MET A 86 -10.83 -16.55 8.29
N GLU A 87 -11.56 -17.25 9.15
CA GLU A 87 -12.62 -18.18 8.79
C GLU A 87 -13.86 -17.47 8.19
N GLN A 88 -13.94 -16.14 8.30
CA GLN A 88 -14.99 -15.34 7.68
C GLN A 88 -14.68 -14.96 6.23
N ILE A 89 -13.44 -15.17 5.78
CA ILE A 89 -13.00 -14.86 4.43
C ILE A 89 -13.30 -16.07 3.55
N PRO A 90 -14.13 -15.94 2.50
CA PRO A 90 -14.36 -17.04 1.56
C PRO A 90 -13.04 -17.50 0.94
N GLY A 91 -12.80 -18.81 0.86
CA GLY A 91 -11.57 -19.38 0.30
C GLY A 91 -11.12 -18.76 -1.03
N PRO A 92 -12.00 -18.64 -2.05
CA PRO A 92 -11.63 -18.01 -3.32
C PRO A 92 -11.23 -16.53 -3.20
N VAL A 93 -11.81 -15.81 -2.24
CA VAL A 93 -11.49 -14.39 -1.98
C VAL A 93 -10.12 -14.29 -1.30
N TYR A 94 -9.86 -15.16 -0.32
CA TYR A 94 -8.55 -15.27 0.33
C TYR A 94 -7.44 -15.59 -0.69
N GLU A 95 -7.63 -16.63 -1.51
CA GLU A 95 -6.68 -17.04 -2.54
C GLU A 95 -6.39 -15.90 -3.54
N ASN A 96 -7.41 -15.15 -3.96
CA ASN A 96 -7.23 -13.99 -4.82
C ASN A 96 -6.41 -12.89 -4.15
N MET A 97 -6.69 -12.56 -2.88
CA MET A 97 -5.93 -11.55 -2.14
C MET A 97 -4.47 -11.96 -1.95
N VAL A 98 -4.22 -13.23 -1.60
CA VAL A 98 -2.86 -13.81 -1.53
C VAL A 98 -2.17 -13.72 -2.90
N GLY A 99 -2.88 -14.04 -3.98
CA GLY A 99 -2.35 -13.95 -5.34
C GLY A 99 -1.92 -12.54 -5.72
N ILE A 100 -2.70 -11.52 -5.36
CA ILE A 100 -2.38 -10.11 -5.61
C ILE A 100 -1.19 -9.65 -4.75
N VAL A 101 -1.21 -9.95 -3.45
CA VAL A 101 -0.15 -9.54 -2.51
C VAL A 101 1.20 -10.13 -2.91
N ASN A 102 1.21 -11.40 -3.33
CA ASN A 102 2.44 -12.13 -3.67
C ASN A 102 2.74 -12.10 -5.18
N ALA A 103 2.02 -11.30 -5.95
CA ALA A 103 2.29 -11.14 -7.37
C ALA A 103 3.70 -10.57 -7.55
N VAL A 104 4.45 -11.11 -8.51
CA VAL A 104 5.86 -10.74 -8.72
C VAL A 104 6.07 -9.25 -9.00
N ASN A 105 5.08 -8.58 -9.60
CA ASN A 105 5.10 -7.13 -9.84
C ASN A 105 4.77 -6.31 -8.58
N ASN A 106 4.25 -6.93 -7.53
CA ASN A 106 4.00 -6.31 -6.24
C ASN A 106 5.20 -6.38 -5.29
N LEU A 107 6.17 -7.27 -5.57
CA LEU A 107 7.32 -7.51 -4.73
C LEU A 107 8.53 -6.73 -5.23
N LYS A 108 9.24 -6.07 -4.32
CA LYS A 108 10.46 -5.33 -4.65
C LYS A 108 11.50 -5.48 -3.56
N ILE A 109 12.74 -5.73 -3.95
CA ILE A 109 13.86 -5.75 -3.00
C ILE A 109 14.34 -4.32 -2.78
N VAL A 110 14.38 -3.91 -1.52
CA VAL A 110 14.77 -2.56 -1.11
C VAL A 110 15.70 -2.63 0.12
N PRO A 111 16.41 -1.55 0.48
CA PRO A 111 17.15 -1.50 1.73
C PRO A 111 16.21 -1.60 2.93
N GLN A 112 16.63 -2.31 3.98
CA GLN A 112 15.83 -2.57 5.18
C GLN A 112 15.29 -1.28 5.81
N TRP A 113 16.11 -0.23 5.91
CA TRP A 113 15.70 1.05 6.50
C TRP A 113 14.53 1.70 5.73
N LEU A 114 14.49 1.54 4.40
CA LEU A 114 13.42 2.09 3.56
C LEU A 114 12.13 1.30 3.75
N TYR A 115 12.25 -0.03 3.83
CA TYR A 115 11.15 -0.91 4.17
C TYR A 115 10.56 -0.55 5.54
N ASP A 116 11.39 -0.41 6.57
CA ASP A 116 10.95 -0.07 7.93
C ASP A 116 10.25 1.30 7.98
N GLN A 117 10.80 2.29 7.28
CA GLN A 117 10.20 3.62 7.17
C GLN A 117 8.81 3.56 6.53
N LYS A 118 8.69 2.88 5.38
CA LYS A 118 7.40 2.74 4.68
C LYS A 118 6.40 1.98 5.54
N ARG A 119 6.81 0.86 6.14
CA ARG A 119 5.97 0.05 7.04
C ARG A 119 5.43 0.89 8.19
N GLY A 120 6.30 1.68 8.83
CA GLY A 120 5.90 2.59 9.91
C GLY A 120 4.84 3.60 9.46
N LEU A 121 4.99 4.19 8.28
CA LEU A 121 4.01 5.13 7.72
C LEU A 121 2.65 4.45 7.44
N ILE A 122 2.65 3.25 6.84
CA ILE A 122 1.43 2.50 6.53
C ILE A 122 0.72 2.06 7.81
N SER A 123 1.43 1.45 8.76
CA SER A 123 0.85 1.01 10.03
C SER A 123 0.25 2.18 10.81
N ASN A 124 0.91 3.34 10.82
CA ASN A 124 0.36 4.55 11.45
C ASN A 124 -0.89 5.07 10.73
N ALA A 125 -0.88 5.11 9.39
CA ALA A 125 -2.01 5.56 8.60
C ALA A 125 -3.25 4.66 8.81
N VAL A 126 -3.04 3.34 8.81
CA VAL A 126 -4.08 2.33 9.10
C VAL A 126 -4.62 2.50 10.52
N ALA A 127 -3.75 2.66 11.53
CA ALA A 127 -4.17 2.87 12.91
C ALA A 127 -4.99 4.16 13.11
N GLN A 128 -4.71 5.20 12.30
CA GLN A 128 -5.43 6.48 12.33
C GLN A 128 -6.69 6.49 11.44
N GLY A 129 -6.99 5.39 10.73
CA GLY A 129 -8.09 5.32 9.77
C GLY A 129 -7.92 6.24 8.55
N VAL A 130 -6.71 6.76 8.32
CA VAL A 130 -6.38 7.63 7.19
C VAL A 130 -5.88 6.74 6.05
N THR A 131 -6.81 6.08 5.36
CA THR A 131 -6.46 5.39 4.11
C THR A 131 -6.30 6.41 2.97
N PRO A 132 -5.59 6.08 1.88
CA PRO A 132 -5.54 6.94 0.69
C PRO A 132 -6.94 7.30 0.16
N GLU A 133 -7.91 6.38 0.27
CA GLU A 133 -9.31 6.67 -0.08
C GLU A 133 -9.95 7.73 0.84
N VAL A 134 -9.72 7.65 2.15
CA VAL A 134 -10.21 8.67 3.11
C VAL A 134 -9.57 10.03 2.84
N LEU A 135 -8.27 10.06 2.54
CA LEU A 135 -7.57 11.30 2.23
C LEU A 135 -8.06 11.93 0.91
N MET A 136 -8.32 11.11 -0.11
CA MET A 136 -8.91 11.59 -1.37
C MET A 136 -10.34 12.09 -1.18
N GLN A 137 -11.14 11.41 -0.35
CA GLN A 137 -12.48 11.85 0.00
C GLN A 137 -12.44 13.18 0.77
N GLN A 138 -11.57 13.32 1.77
CA GLN A 138 -11.40 14.59 2.50
C GLN A 138 -10.97 15.75 1.59
N ARG A 139 -10.06 15.51 0.64
CA ARG A 139 -9.68 16.55 -0.35
C ARG A 139 -10.84 16.92 -1.27
N ARG A 140 -11.65 15.95 -1.66
CA ARG A 140 -12.85 16.19 -2.46
C ARG A 140 -13.88 17.01 -1.69
N ASP A 141 -14.14 16.65 -0.45
CA ASP A 141 -15.08 17.34 0.43
C ASP A 141 -14.62 18.79 0.72
N GLN A 142 -13.31 19.00 0.91
CA GLN A 142 -12.71 20.35 1.04
C GLN A 142 -12.89 21.18 -0.23
N ALA A 143 -12.61 20.61 -1.40
CA ALA A 143 -12.81 21.31 -2.68
C ALA A 143 -14.29 21.67 -2.94
N GLU A 144 -15.22 20.82 -2.52
CA GLU A 144 -16.66 21.09 -2.61
C GLU A 144 -17.11 22.20 -1.63
N GLN A 145 -16.53 22.27 -0.44
CA GLN A 145 -16.80 23.35 0.53
C GLN A 145 -16.30 24.70 0.03
N GLU A 146 -15.06 24.78 -0.45
CA GLU A 146 -14.46 26.01 -1.01
C GLU A 146 -15.23 26.52 -2.25
N GLY A 147 -15.67 25.61 -3.12
CA GLY A 147 -16.50 25.96 -4.28
C GLY A 147 -17.90 26.48 -3.91
N SER A 148 -18.44 26.08 -2.75
CA SER A 148 -19.75 26.52 -2.27
C SER A 148 -19.71 27.93 -1.64
N GLU A 149 -18.62 28.28 -0.96
CA GLU A 149 -18.44 29.61 -0.35
C GLU A 149 -18.27 30.71 -1.40
N LEU A 150 -17.46 30.45 -2.44
CA LEU A 150 -17.28 31.36 -3.58
C LEU A 150 -18.59 31.66 -4.33
N LYS A 151 -19.51 30.68 -4.40
CA LYS A 151 -20.85 30.89 -5.01
C LYS A 151 -21.80 31.69 -4.11
N LYS A 152 -21.67 31.59 -2.79
CA LYS A 152 -22.46 32.38 -1.82
C LYS A 152 -22.00 33.84 -1.79
N GLU A 153 -20.70 34.11 -1.89
CA GLU A 153 -20.18 35.49 -1.96
C GLU A 153 -20.61 36.23 -3.24
N LYS A 154 -20.54 35.59 -4.41
CA LYS A 154 -20.95 36.21 -5.67
C LYS A 154 -22.44 36.56 -5.71
N LYS A 155 -23.31 35.75 -5.08
CA LYS A 155 -24.74 36.08 -4.95
C LYS A 155 -25.01 37.27 -4.01
N LYS A 156 -24.24 37.42 -2.92
CA LYS A 156 -24.35 38.58 -2.02
C LYS A 156 -23.86 39.88 -2.67
N GLY A 157 -22.77 39.82 -3.46
CA GLY A 157 -22.26 40.99 -4.19
C GLY A 157 -23.19 41.48 -5.30
N PHE A 158 -23.83 40.56 -6.03
CA PHE A 158 -24.71 40.90 -7.16
C PHE A 158 -26.02 41.59 -6.72
N LEU A 159 -26.63 41.14 -5.61
CA LEU A 159 -27.86 41.76 -5.08
C LEU A 159 -27.65 43.17 -4.52
N LYS A 160 -26.43 43.48 -4.04
CA LYS A 160 -26.13 44.82 -3.48
C LYS A 160 -25.92 45.89 -4.56
N GLY A 161 -25.59 45.49 -5.80
CA GLY A 161 -25.43 46.40 -6.94
C GLY A 161 -26.74 46.78 -7.64
N LEU A 162 -27.80 45.98 -7.50
CA LEU A 162 -29.06 46.18 -8.22
C LEU A 162 -30.09 47.05 -7.48
N PHE A 163 -29.94 47.27 -6.17
CA PHE A 163 -30.89 48.05 -5.35
C PHE A 163 -30.31 49.35 -4.75
N GLY A 164 -29.12 49.77 -5.20
CA GLY A 164 -28.37 50.88 -4.63
C GLY A 164 -28.18 52.06 -5.56
N LYS A 165 -29.24 52.58 -6.19
CA LYS A 165 -29.29 53.96 -6.75
C LYS A 165 -30.74 54.44 -6.75
N LYS A 166 -31.12 55.15 -5.69
CA LYS A 166 -32.15 56.19 -5.74
C LYS A 166 -31.45 57.52 -5.99
#